data_AF-A0A1E7TTF2-F1
#
_entry.id   AF-A0A1E7TTF2-F1
#
_cell.length_a   1.000
_cell.length_b   1.000
_cell.length_c   1.000
_cell.angle_alpha   90.00
_cell.angle_beta   90.00
_cell.angle_gamma   90.00
#
_symmetry.space_group_name_H-M   'P 1'
#
loop_
_entity.id
_entity.type
_entity.pdbx_description
1 polymer ?
#
loop_
_entity_poly.entity_id
_entity_poly.type
_entity_poly.pdbx_seq_one_letter_code
_entity_poly.pdbx_strand_id
1 'polypeptide(L)'
;MADALEQSALKDVAYAGSDFSSLLQKEFKPRSDEAKSAVEAAVLTLAQQALSNSTVIGKDVTKSIQAMIAAIDAKLTDQVNKIIHHPDYQKLESAWRGLHYMVNNTETDENLKIRVMDISKQELAKNLKKFKGAAWDQSPMFKKIYEEEYGQFGGEPFGALVGDYHFDQSPPDVEMLGEMAKIAASAHAPFITGASPNLMQMESWQELANPRDLTKIFSTPEYAGWRSLRESDDSKYLGMCMPRFLARTPYGANTNPVEEFDFEEDTAGADHSKYAWANAAYAMATNINRSYKLYGWGSRIRGIESGGAVENLPLHTFPSDDGGVDQKCPTEIAISDRREAELSKAGLLSMIHRKNSDFAAFIGAQSLNKPAEYDDPDATANANLAARLPYLFACNRFAHYLKCIVRDKVGSFKEREDMQRWLNKWIMNYVDGDPANSSETTKAQKPLAAAEVIVEEVEGNPGYYTSKFFLRPHYQLEGLTVSLRLVSKLPTAKGAG
;
A
#
# COMPACT_ATOMS: atom_id res chain seq x y z
N MET A 1 -8.41 53.50 17.89
CA MET A 1 -8.63 54.04 16.53
C MET A 1 -8.75 52.86 15.56
N ALA A 2 -9.96 52.33 15.37
CA ALA A 2 -10.29 51.42 14.26
C ALA A 2 -11.82 51.19 14.06
N ASP A 3 -12.72 51.98 14.67
CA ASP A 3 -14.18 51.83 14.50
C ASP A 3 -14.77 52.76 13.43
N ALA A 4 -14.05 53.02 12.34
CA ALA A 4 -14.43 54.03 11.34
C ALA A 4 -14.81 53.47 9.95
N LEU A 5 -15.20 52.20 9.82
CA LEU A 5 -15.38 51.57 8.49
C LEU A 5 -16.71 50.83 8.23
N GLU A 6 -17.81 51.15 8.93
CA GLU A 6 -19.13 50.54 8.66
C GLU A 6 -20.26 51.56 8.36
N GLN A 7 -19.96 52.69 7.73
CA GLN A 7 -20.98 53.72 7.41
C GLN A 7 -21.23 53.99 5.92
N SER A 8 -20.82 53.13 4.99
CA SER A 8 -20.74 53.52 3.57
C SER A 8 -21.46 52.66 2.52
N ALA A 9 -22.36 51.74 2.86
CA ALA A 9 -23.01 50.90 1.84
C ALA A 9 -24.47 51.25 1.49
N LEU A 10 -25.12 52.20 2.19
CA LEU A 10 -26.58 52.40 2.07
C LEU A 10 -27.04 53.85 1.85
N LYS A 11 -26.12 54.79 1.57
CA LYS A 11 -26.50 56.18 1.25
C LYS A 11 -27.13 56.37 -0.14
N ASP A 12 -27.00 55.39 -1.03
CA ASP A 12 -27.41 55.53 -2.44
C ASP A 12 -28.74 54.85 -2.80
N VAL A 13 -29.58 54.48 -1.82
CA VAL A 13 -30.98 54.13 -2.10
C VAL A 13 -31.75 55.44 -2.30
N ALA A 14 -31.63 55.99 -3.50
CA ALA A 14 -32.42 57.13 -3.94
C ALA A 14 -33.91 56.76 -3.90
N TYR A 15 -34.65 57.47 -3.06
CA TYR A 15 -36.09 57.35 -2.86
C TYR A 15 -36.83 57.82 -4.12
N ALA A 16 -37.22 56.89 -5.00
CA ALA A 16 -38.19 57.18 -6.06
C ALA A 16 -39.59 57.26 -5.43
N GLY A 17 -39.87 58.38 -4.76
CA GLY A 17 -41.06 58.57 -3.93
C GLY A 17 -42.25 59.17 -4.68
N SER A 18 -43.35 58.41 -4.74
CA SER A 18 -44.74 58.93 -4.74
C SER A 18 -45.74 57.87 -4.26
N ASP A 19 -45.55 56.61 -4.66
CA ASP A 19 -46.53 55.56 -4.40
C ASP A 19 -46.49 55.02 -2.96
N PHE A 20 -45.31 54.82 -2.37
CA PHE A 20 -45.21 54.23 -1.03
C PHE A 20 -45.71 55.17 0.07
N SER A 21 -45.36 56.46 -0.01
CA SER A 21 -45.85 57.47 0.94
C SER A 21 -47.36 57.70 0.83
N SER A 22 -47.96 57.53 -0.35
CA SER A 22 -49.41 57.63 -0.52
C SER A 22 -50.16 56.42 0.07
N LEU A 23 -49.58 55.22 0.00
CA LEU A 23 -50.11 54.00 0.63
C LEU A 23 -50.06 54.08 2.17
N LEU A 24 -48.95 54.60 2.73
CA LEU A 24 -48.83 54.81 4.18
C LEU A 24 -49.85 55.82 4.73
N GLN A 25 -50.12 56.90 3.99
CA GLN A 25 -51.17 57.86 4.35
C GLN A 25 -52.57 57.26 4.30
N LYS A 26 -52.83 56.35 3.35
CA LYS A 26 -54.15 55.71 3.17
C LYS A 26 -54.49 54.75 4.31
N GLU A 27 -53.52 53.96 4.77
CA GLU A 27 -53.74 52.94 5.81
C GLU A 27 -53.66 53.50 7.24
N PHE A 28 -52.67 54.34 7.54
CA PHE A 28 -52.45 54.79 8.93
C PHE A 28 -53.18 56.08 9.31
N LYS A 29 -53.66 56.85 8.32
CA LYS A 29 -54.41 58.12 8.49
C LYS A 29 -53.89 59.02 9.63
N PRO A 30 -52.59 59.39 9.63
CA PRO A 30 -52.00 60.21 10.68
C PRO A 30 -52.65 61.61 10.71
N ARG A 31 -52.96 62.11 11.91
CA ARG A 31 -53.69 63.39 12.13
C ARG A 31 -52.77 64.62 12.28
N SER A 32 -51.45 64.45 12.33
CA SER A 32 -50.47 65.53 12.43
C SER A 32 -49.20 65.22 11.62
N ASP A 33 -48.47 66.26 11.21
CA ASP A 33 -47.23 66.12 10.42
C ASP A 33 -46.10 65.44 11.21
N GLU A 34 -46.07 65.59 12.53
CA GLU A 34 -45.17 64.85 13.42
C GLU A 34 -45.49 63.35 13.44
N ALA A 35 -46.78 62.98 13.48
CA ALA A 35 -47.19 61.58 13.44
C ALA A 35 -46.89 60.93 12.08
N LYS A 36 -46.99 61.69 10.98
CA LYS A 36 -46.62 61.22 9.64
C LYS A 36 -45.12 60.91 9.56
N SER A 37 -44.28 61.82 10.06
CA SER A 37 -42.82 61.66 10.08
C SER A 37 -42.37 60.50 10.98
N ALA A 38 -43.05 60.30 12.11
CA ALA A 38 -42.77 59.20 13.03
C ALA A 38 -43.15 57.82 12.43
N VAL A 39 -44.27 57.74 11.70
CA VAL A 39 -44.68 56.50 11.00
C VAL A 39 -43.72 56.18 9.86
N GLU A 40 -43.29 57.17 9.08
CA GLU A 40 -42.29 56.99 8.02
C GLU A 40 -40.95 56.51 8.59
N ALA A 41 -40.47 57.12 9.68
CA ALA A 41 -39.23 56.70 10.36
C ALA A 41 -39.31 55.29 10.97
N ALA A 42 -40.44 54.94 11.60
CA ALA A 42 -40.66 53.62 12.18
C ALA A 42 -40.70 52.54 11.08
N VAL A 43 -41.42 52.78 9.97
CA VAL A 43 -41.48 51.86 8.83
C VAL A 43 -40.13 51.74 8.14
N LEU A 44 -39.36 52.83 8.03
CA LEU A 44 -37.98 52.80 7.51
C LEU A 44 -37.05 51.94 8.38
N THR A 45 -37.12 52.11 9.70
CA THR A 45 -36.30 51.34 10.64
C THR A 45 -36.66 49.85 10.56
N LEU A 46 -37.96 49.54 10.50
CA LEU A 46 -38.47 48.17 10.42
C LEU A 46 -38.18 47.54 9.05
N ALA A 47 -38.24 48.32 7.97
CA ALA A 47 -37.83 47.89 6.64
C ALA A 47 -36.31 47.64 6.59
N GLN A 48 -35.48 48.50 7.18
CA GLN A 48 -34.03 48.29 7.29
C GLN A 48 -33.69 47.02 8.07
N GLN A 49 -34.42 46.75 9.15
CA GLN A 49 -34.22 45.58 10.00
C GLN A 49 -34.83 44.29 9.42
N ALA A 50 -35.83 44.39 8.54
CA ALA A 50 -36.32 43.27 7.75
C ALA A 50 -35.42 42.97 6.54
N LEU A 51 -34.87 44.02 5.91
CA LEU A 51 -33.91 43.92 4.81
C LEU A 51 -32.56 43.38 5.27
N SER A 52 -32.15 43.61 6.52
CA SER A 52 -30.90 43.04 7.06
C SER A 52 -30.87 41.52 7.10
N ASN A 53 -32.04 40.86 7.14
CA ASN A 53 -32.16 39.39 7.17
C ASN A 53 -32.68 38.79 5.86
N SER A 54 -32.89 39.59 4.81
CA SER A 54 -33.33 39.10 3.50
C SER A 54 -32.22 39.23 2.47
N THR A 55 -31.95 38.14 1.75
CA THR A 55 -31.04 38.15 0.59
C THR A 55 -31.68 38.96 -0.54
N VAL A 56 -31.38 40.25 -0.58
CA VAL A 56 -31.83 41.13 -1.66
C VAL A 56 -31.16 40.69 -2.94
N ILE A 57 -31.95 40.31 -3.95
CA ILE A 57 -31.45 40.06 -5.31
C ILE A 57 -30.82 41.38 -5.77
N GLY A 58 -29.51 41.37 -5.98
CA GLY A 58 -28.78 42.56 -6.42
C GLY A 58 -29.30 43.03 -7.78
N LYS A 59 -29.13 44.32 -8.10
CA LYS A 59 -29.47 44.88 -9.43
C LYS A 59 -28.78 44.12 -10.58
N ASP A 60 -27.67 43.45 -10.28
CA ASP A 60 -26.96 42.56 -11.18
C ASP A 60 -27.48 41.12 -10.99
N VAL A 61 -28.38 40.73 -11.90
CA VAL A 61 -28.99 39.39 -11.93
C VAL A 61 -27.92 38.30 -12.10
N THR A 62 -26.84 38.59 -12.84
CA THR A 62 -25.78 37.60 -13.09
C THR A 62 -25.02 37.25 -11.81
N LYS A 63 -24.66 38.24 -11.00
CA LYS A 63 -24.03 38.02 -9.69
C LYS A 63 -24.94 37.31 -8.70
N SER A 64 -26.24 37.60 -8.75
CA SER A 64 -27.22 36.93 -7.89
C SER A 64 -27.38 35.46 -8.26
N ILE A 65 -27.40 35.12 -9.56
CA ILE A 65 -27.42 33.73 -10.04
C ILE A 65 -26.12 33.01 -9.65
N GLN A 66 -24.96 33.63 -9.84
CA GLN A 66 -23.67 33.06 -9.42
C GLN A 66 -23.61 32.78 -7.92
N ALA A 67 -24.11 33.68 -7.09
CA ALA A 67 -24.19 33.47 -5.64
C ALA A 67 -25.15 32.32 -5.27
N MET A 68 -26.24 32.14 -6.00
CA MET A 68 -27.15 30.99 -5.81
C MET A 68 -26.49 29.67 -6.22
N ILE A 69 -25.75 29.65 -7.34
CA ILE A 69 -24.98 28.48 -7.78
C ILE A 69 -23.93 28.12 -6.72
N ALA A 70 -23.15 29.09 -6.24
CA ALA A 70 -22.17 28.87 -5.17
C ALA A 70 -22.81 28.32 -3.88
N ALA A 71 -24.03 28.75 -3.53
CA ALA A 71 -24.76 28.20 -2.39
C ALA A 71 -25.26 26.76 -2.61
N ILE A 72 -25.56 26.39 -3.86
CA ILE A 72 -25.88 25.00 -4.24
C ILE A 72 -24.60 24.16 -4.16
N ASP A 73 -23.50 24.63 -4.72
CA ASP A 73 -22.21 23.94 -4.73
C ASP A 73 -21.68 23.71 -3.33
N ALA A 74 -21.87 24.66 -2.41
CA ALA A 74 -21.56 24.49 -0.99
C ALA A 74 -22.38 23.34 -0.37
N LYS A 75 -23.69 23.26 -0.65
CA LYS A 75 -24.55 22.17 -0.15
C LYS A 75 -24.20 20.82 -0.77
N LEU A 76 -23.85 20.79 -2.06
CA LEU A 76 -23.39 19.60 -2.73
C LEU A 76 -22.06 19.14 -2.13
N THR A 77 -21.13 20.06 -1.90
CA THR A 77 -19.84 19.80 -1.27
C THR A 77 -20.00 19.17 0.11
N ASP A 78 -20.82 19.77 0.98
CA ASP A 78 -21.11 19.22 2.32
C ASP A 78 -21.69 17.81 2.27
N GLN A 79 -22.57 17.55 1.30
CA GLN A 79 -23.23 16.26 1.17
C GLN A 79 -22.30 15.21 0.55
N VAL A 80 -21.54 15.57 -0.48
CA VAL A 80 -20.59 14.68 -1.15
C VAL A 80 -19.45 14.31 -0.20
N ASN A 81 -18.91 15.25 0.58
CA ASN A 81 -17.92 14.96 1.62
C ASN A 81 -18.42 13.85 2.58
N LYS A 82 -19.67 13.95 3.06
CA LYS A 82 -20.26 12.90 3.92
C LYS A 82 -20.40 11.54 3.22
N ILE A 83 -20.67 11.54 1.92
CA ILE A 83 -20.82 10.30 1.12
C ILE A 83 -19.44 9.65 0.91
N ILE A 84 -18.46 10.41 0.42
CA ILE A 84 -17.15 9.87 0.04
C ILE A 84 -16.28 9.54 1.26
N HIS A 85 -16.47 10.23 2.39
CA HIS A 85 -15.79 9.91 3.66
C HIS A 85 -16.53 8.84 4.48
N HIS A 86 -17.64 8.29 3.99
CA HIS A 86 -18.29 7.18 4.66
C HIS A 86 -17.38 5.93 4.64
N PRO A 87 -17.23 5.18 5.76
CA PRO A 87 -16.31 4.04 5.84
C PRO A 87 -16.52 2.98 4.75
N ASP A 88 -17.78 2.72 4.40
CA ASP A 88 -18.10 1.74 3.35
C ASP A 88 -17.65 2.20 1.96
N TYR A 89 -17.82 3.50 1.66
CA TYR A 89 -17.39 4.07 0.39
C TYR A 89 -15.86 4.08 0.31
N GLN A 90 -15.18 4.58 1.35
CA GLN A 90 -13.72 4.61 1.41
C GLN A 90 -13.10 3.23 1.30
N LYS A 91 -13.69 2.21 1.94
CA LYS A 91 -13.21 0.83 1.82
C LYS A 91 -13.32 0.33 0.38
N LEU A 92 -14.46 0.54 -0.28
CA LEU A 92 -14.64 0.16 -1.67
C LEU A 92 -13.70 0.95 -2.61
N GLU A 93 -13.60 2.26 -2.40
CA GLU A 93 -12.73 3.16 -3.16
C GLU A 93 -11.26 2.75 -3.01
N SER A 94 -10.80 2.46 -1.78
CA SER A 94 -9.43 2.04 -1.52
C SER A 94 -9.04 0.75 -2.24
N ALA A 95 -9.95 -0.23 -2.29
CA ALA A 95 -9.72 -1.51 -2.93
C ALA A 95 -9.62 -1.36 -4.45
N TRP A 96 -10.60 -0.66 -5.05
CA TRP A 96 -10.62 -0.45 -6.50
C TRP A 96 -9.52 0.50 -6.98
N ARG A 97 -9.21 1.56 -6.22
CA ARG A 97 -8.10 2.45 -6.56
C ARG A 97 -6.74 1.78 -6.38
N GLY A 98 -6.58 0.94 -5.35
CA GLY A 98 -5.38 0.14 -5.17
C GLY A 98 -5.18 -0.85 -6.33
N LEU A 99 -6.24 -1.55 -6.75
CA LEU A 99 -6.22 -2.41 -7.93
C LEU A 99 -5.91 -1.62 -9.21
N HIS A 100 -6.56 -0.48 -9.40
CA HIS A 100 -6.32 0.41 -10.54
C HIS A 100 -4.87 0.91 -10.60
N TYR A 101 -4.30 1.28 -9.44
CA TYR A 101 -2.88 1.62 -9.31
C TYR A 101 -2.00 0.46 -9.79
N MET A 102 -2.23 -0.75 -9.27
CA MET A 102 -1.43 -1.91 -9.67
C MET A 102 -1.54 -2.20 -11.18
N VAL A 103 -2.74 -2.13 -11.75
CA VAL A 103 -2.98 -2.41 -13.18
C VAL A 103 -2.30 -1.35 -14.06
N ASN A 104 -2.48 -0.07 -13.77
CA ASN A 104 -1.93 1.01 -14.60
C ASN A 104 -0.42 1.14 -14.50
N ASN A 105 0.16 0.80 -13.35
CA ASN A 105 1.61 0.81 -13.14
C ASN A 105 2.29 -0.51 -13.53
N THR A 106 1.55 -1.43 -14.15
CA THR A 106 2.07 -2.72 -14.62
C THR A 106 1.96 -2.84 -16.15
N GLU A 107 3.09 -3.09 -16.81
CA GLU A 107 3.14 -3.38 -18.25
C GLU A 107 2.73 -4.82 -18.56
N THR A 108 1.42 -5.06 -18.66
CA THR A 108 0.84 -6.37 -18.97
C THR A 108 1.11 -6.77 -20.43
N ASP A 109 1.41 -8.06 -20.63
CA ASP A 109 1.65 -8.67 -21.94
C ASP A 109 1.34 -10.18 -21.88
N GLU A 110 1.77 -10.97 -22.88
CA GLU A 110 1.59 -12.42 -22.87
C GLU A 110 2.26 -13.11 -21.68
N ASN A 111 3.34 -12.54 -21.13
CA ASN A 111 4.14 -13.10 -20.04
C ASN A 111 3.72 -12.60 -18.66
N LEU A 112 3.00 -11.48 -18.57
CA LEU A 112 2.55 -10.87 -17.32
C LEU A 112 1.05 -10.61 -17.35
N LYS A 113 0.33 -11.39 -16.54
CA LYS A 113 -1.13 -11.35 -16.41
C LYS A 113 -1.54 -11.07 -14.98
N ILE A 114 -2.61 -10.30 -14.82
CA ILE A 114 -3.24 -10.02 -13.52
C ILE A 114 -4.62 -10.68 -13.53
N ARG A 115 -4.85 -11.59 -12.58
CA ARG A 115 -6.16 -12.25 -12.39
C ARG A 115 -6.75 -11.81 -11.06
N VAL A 116 -7.98 -11.32 -11.11
CA VAL A 116 -8.69 -10.78 -9.95
C VAL A 116 -9.80 -11.74 -9.55
N MET A 117 -9.93 -11.98 -8.26
CA MET A 117 -11.03 -12.74 -7.67
C MET A 117 -11.61 -11.93 -6.52
N ASP A 118 -12.88 -11.60 -6.62
CA ASP A 118 -13.62 -10.92 -5.57
C ASP A 118 -13.99 -11.93 -4.47
N ILE A 119 -13.44 -11.72 -3.28
CA ILE A 119 -13.81 -12.50 -2.09
C ILE A 119 -13.62 -11.62 -0.86
N SER A 120 -14.64 -11.55 -0.01
CA SER A 120 -14.51 -10.80 1.24
C SER A 120 -13.61 -11.54 2.24
N LYS A 121 -12.95 -10.81 3.13
CA LYS A 121 -12.13 -11.41 4.21
C LYS A 121 -12.94 -12.42 5.03
N GLN A 122 -14.23 -12.14 5.28
CA GLN A 122 -15.11 -13.01 6.06
C GLN A 122 -15.45 -14.31 5.32
N GLU A 123 -15.71 -14.25 4.02
CA GLU A 123 -15.97 -15.44 3.19
C GLU A 123 -14.72 -16.29 3.05
N LEU A 124 -13.56 -15.66 2.85
CA LEU A 124 -12.26 -16.34 2.84
C LEU A 124 -12.02 -17.07 4.16
N ALA A 125 -12.25 -16.41 5.31
CA ALA A 125 -12.15 -17.01 6.63
C ALA A 125 -13.04 -18.25 6.77
N LYS A 126 -14.31 -18.12 6.39
CA LYS A 126 -15.31 -19.19 6.47
C LYS A 126 -14.93 -20.37 5.57
N ASN A 127 -14.43 -20.09 4.38
CA ASN A 127 -13.99 -21.09 3.42
C ASN A 127 -12.81 -21.89 3.99
N LEU A 128 -11.72 -21.21 4.36
CA LEU A 128 -10.52 -21.86 4.90
C LEU A 128 -10.83 -22.66 6.18
N LYS A 129 -11.65 -22.09 7.08
CA LYS A 129 -12.04 -22.77 8.33
C LYS A 129 -12.82 -24.06 8.09
N LYS A 130 -13.65 -24.13 7.04
CA LYS A 130 -14.44 -25.33 6.71
C LYS A 130 -13.57 -26.52 6.29
N PHE A 131 -12.43 -26.24 5.65
CA PHE A 131 -11.54 -27.25 5.08
C PHE A 131 -10.26 -27.46 5.91
N LYS A 132 -10.20 -26.96 7.13
CA LYS A 132 -9.00 -27.05 7.98
C LYS A 132 -8.60 -28.50 8.29
N GLY A 133 -7.30 -28.71 8.51
CA GLY A 133 -6.77 -30.00 8.95
C GLY A 133 -6.44 -30.88 7.76
N ALA A 134 -6.96 -32.10 7.70
CA ALA A 134 -6.61 -33.06 6.64
C ALA A 134 -7.23 -32.73 5.26
N ALA A 135 -8.21 -31.83 5.19
CA ALA A 135 -8.97 -31.54 3.96
C ALA A 135 -8.61 -30.17 3.33
N TRP A 136 -7.48 -29.57 3.74
CA TRP A 136 -7.11 -28.20 3.34
C TRP A 136 -6.82 -28.11 1.83
N ASP A 137 -6.33 -29.19 1.25
CA ASP A 137 -6.09 -29.43 -0.17
C ASP A 137 -7.39 -29.56 -0.99
N GLN A 138 -8.54 -29.72 -0.36
CA GLN A 138 -9.84 -29.76 -1.04
C GLN A 138 -10.56 -28.41 -1.00
N SER A 139 -9.96 -27.40 -0.39
CA SER A 139 -10.56 -26.07 -0.28
C SER A 139 -10.73 -25.42 -1.66
N PRO A 140 -11.84 -24.70 -1.93
CA PRO A 140 -12.03 -23.96 -3.18
C PRO A 140 -10.87 -23.02 -3.51
N MET A 141 -10.22 -22.46 -2.51
CA MET A 141 -9.04 -21.61 -2.69
C MET A 141 -7.84 -22.40 -3.21
N PHE A 142 -7.57 -23.58 -2.62
CA PHE A 142 -6.52 -24.47 -3.10
C PHE A 142 -6.80 -24.96 -4.52
N LYS A 143 -8.05 -25.32 -4.84
CA LYS A 143 -8.39 -25.76 -6.21
C LYS A 143 -8.10 -24.70 -7.26
N LYS A 144 -8.47 -23.45 -6.99
CA LYS A 144 -8.24 -22.34 -7.92
C LYS A 144 -6.77 -21.98 -8.09
N ILE A 145 -6.01 -21.99 -7.00
CA ILE A 145 -4.60 -21.57 -7.02
C ILE A 145 -3.69 -22.71 -7.49
N TYR A 146 -3.90 -23.91 -6.96
CA TYR A 146 -3.04 -25.06 -7.18
C TYR A 146 -3.60 -25.97 -8.28
N GLU A 147 -4.79 -26.55 -8.13
CA GLU A 147 -5.27 -27.60 -9.06
C GLU A 147 -5.51 -27.08 -10.49
N GLU A 148 -6.24 -25.97 -10.63
CA GLU A 148 -6.66 -25.39 -11.92
C GLU A 148 -5.47 -24.84 -12.73
N GLU A 149 -4.34 -24.50 -12.07
CA GLU A 149 -3.20 -23.84 -12.71
C GLU A 149 -1.87 -24.60 -12.51
N TYR A 150 -1.26 -24.53 -11.32
CA TYR A 150 0.05 -25.13 -11.07
C TYR A 150 0.08 -26.67 -11.25
N GLY A 151 -1.00 -27.34 -10.84
CA GLY A 151 -1.21 -28.77 -11.00
C GLY A 151 -1.67 -29.16 -12.40
N GLN A 152 -2.38 -28.26 -13.10
CA GLN A 152 -2.98 -28.51 -14.41
C GLN A 152 -1.94 -28.60 -15.52
N PHE A 153 -2.10 -29.58 -16.41
CA PHE A 153 -1.28 -29.68 -17.62
C PHE A 153 -1.60 -28.53 -18.57
N GLY A 154 -0.58 -27.75 -18.94
CA GLY A 154 -0.74 -26.53 -19.73
C GLY A 154 -1.27 -25.32 -18.96
N GLY A 155 -1.44 -25.40 -17.63
CA GLY A 155 -1.84 -24.27 -16.78
C GLY A 155 -0.73 -23.24 -16.58
N GLU A 156 -1.09 -22.09 -16.00
CA GLU A 156 -0.20 -20.95 -15.78
C GLU A 156 0.03 -20.72 -14.27
N PRO A 157 1.15 -21.21 -13.70
CA PRO A 157 1.44 -21.04 -12.28
C PRO A 157 1.38 -19.57 -11.82
N PHE A 158 0.67 -19.31 -10.73
CA PHE A 158 0.66 -17.99 -10.09
C PHE A 158 2.03 -17.65 -9.51
N GLY A 159 2.59 -16.50 -9.90
CA GLY A 159 3.88 -16.02 -9.40
C GLY A 159 3.82 -15.46 -7.99
N ALA A 160 2.76 -14.70 -7.68
CA ALA A 160 2.49 -14.10 -6.39
C ALA A 160 0.97 -14.00 -6.19
N LEU A 161 0.54 -13.97 -4.94
CA LEU A 161 -0.84 -13.74 -4.55
C LEU A 161 -0.91 -12.42 -3.79
N VAL A 162 -1.87 -11.54 -4.14
CA VAL A 162 -2.05 -10.26 -3.47
C VAL A 162 -3.40 -10.27 -2.75
N GLY A 163 -3.37 -10.18 -1.43
CA GLY A 163 -4.58 -10.08 -0.61
C GLY A 163 -4.80 -8.64 -0.17
N ASP A 164 -5.87 -8.02 -0.66
CA ASP A 164 -6.30 -6.69 -0.19
C ASP A 164 -7.04 -6.79 1.15
N TYR A 165 -6.31 -7.22 2.16
CA TYR A 165 -6.77 -7.35 3.53
C TYR A 165 -5.77 -6.70 4.47
N HIS A 166 -6.23 -6.42 5.69
CA HIS A 166 -5.42 -5.97 6.80
C HIS A 166 -5.54 -6.99 7.91
N PHE A 167 -4.42 -7.59 8.31
CA PHE A 167 -4.39 -8.63 9.35
C PHE A 167 -3.78 -8.13 10.66
N ASP A 168 -4.27 -8.67 11.77
CA ASP A 168 -3.74 -8.46 13.12
C ASP A 168 -3.36 -9.78 13.81
N GLN A 169 -3.01 -9.71 15.10
CA GLN A 169 -2.65 -10.85 15.94
C GLN A 169 -3.86 -11.69 16.41
N SER A 170 -5.09 -11.31 16.05
CA SER A 170 -6.28 -11.99 16.53
C SER A 170 -6.31 -13.45 16.07
N PRO A 171 -6.89 -14.37 16.86
CA PRO A 171 -6.94 -15.78 16.49
C PRO A 171 -7.55 -16.08 15.11
N PRO A 172 -8.64 -15.41 14.66
CA PRO A 172 -9.18 -15.62 13.31
C PRO A 172 -8.21 -15.24 12.19
N ASP A 173 -7.46 -14.15 12.37
CA ASP A 173 -6.51 -13.65 11.39
C ASP A 173 -5.27 -14.53 11.33
N VAL A 174 -4.75 -14.94 12.48
CA VAL A 174 -3.63 -15.90 12.58
C VAL A 174 -4.00 -17.24 11.95
N GLU A 175 -5.22 -17.72 12.18
CA GLU A 175 -5.74 -18.95 11.54
C GLU A 175 -5.82 -18.79 10.02
N MET A 176 -6.36 -17.67 9.52
CA MET A 176 -6.44 -17.42 8.08
C MET A 176 -5.06 -17.34 7.43
N LEU A 177 -4.13 -16.58 8.03
CA LEU A 177 -2.76 -16.47 7.54
C LEU A 177 -2.06 -17.84 7.54
N GLY A 178 -2.28 -18.66 8.56
CA GLY A 178 -1.74 -20.02 8.62
C GLY A 178 -2.24 -20.91 7.48
N GLU A 179 -3.53 -20.89 7.16
CA GLU A 179 -4.06 -21.67 6.03
C GLU A 179 -3.64 -21.10 4.67
N MET A 180 -3.61 -19.76 4.52
CA MET A 180 -3.09 -19.13 3.31
C MET A 180 -1.60 -19.42 3.10
N ALA A 181 -0.80 -19.49 4.17
CA ALA A 181 0.61 -19.86 4.10
C ALA A 181 0.80 -21.27 3.52
N LYS A 182 0.00 -22.25 3.95
CA LYS A 182 0.05 -23.62 3.40
C LYS A 182 -0.28 -23.65 1.91
N ILE A 183 -1.32 -22.93 1.49
CA ILE A 183 -1.73 -22.84 0.07
C ILE A 183 -0.62 -22.16 -0.74
N ALA A 184 -0.10 -21.03 -0.25
CA ALA A 184 0.97 -20.26 -0.88
C ALA A 184 2.28 -21.07 -1.00
N ALA A 185 2.65 -21.80 0.05
CA ALA A 185 3.83 -22.67 0.08
C ALA A 185 3.71 -23.81 -0.93
N SER A 186 2.53 -24.43 -1.01
CA SER A 186 2.27 -25.55 -1.92
C SER A 186 2.25 -25.12 -3.39
N ALA A 187 1.69 -23.95 -3.69
CA ALA A 187 1.68 -23.39 -5.05
C ALA A 187 2.98 -22.66 -5.42
N HIS A 188 3.93 -22.54 -4.48
CA HIS A 188 5.12 -21.70 -4.61
C HIS A 188 4.79 -20.26 -5.04
N ALA A 189 3.77 -19.66 -4.41
CA ALA A 189 3.24 -18.34 -4.76
C ALA A 189 3.09 -17.49 -3.50
N PRO A 190 4.06 -16.61 -3.16
CA PRO A 190 4.02 -15.83 -1.93
C PRO A 190 2.77 -14.96 -1.85
N PHE A 191 2.12 -14.96 -0.69
CA PHE A 191 0.96 -14.15 -0.37
C PHE A 191 1.37 -12.83 0.28
N ILE A 192 1.16 -11.74 -0.44
CA ILE A 192 1.48 -10.37 -0.04
C ILE A 192 0.19 -9.66 0.36
N THR A 193 0.14 -9.10 1.56
CA THR A 193 -1.07 -8.47 2.13
C THR A 193 -0.71 -7.33 3.07
N GLY A 194 -1.69 -6.61 3.60
CA GLY A 194 -1.49 -5.46 4.50
C GLY A 194 -1.49 -5.86 5.98
N ALA A 195 -0.68 -5.19 6.79
CA ALA A 195 -0.78 -5.26 8.25
C ALA A 195 -1.78 -4.21 8.78
N SER A 196 -2.61 -4.60 9.75
CA SER A 196 -3.49 -3.70 10.49
C SER A 196 -2.70 -2.91 11.54
N PRO A 197 -3.02 -1.64 11.83
CA PRO A 197 -2.41 -0.92 12.96
C PRO A 197 -2.68 -1.62 14.31
N ASN A 198 -3.79 -2.36 14.42
CA ASN A 198 -4.11 -3.18 15.60
C ASN A 198 -3.04 -4.23 15.90
N LEU A 199 -2.25 -4.65 14.89
CA LEU A 199 -1.11 -5.56 15.08
C LEU A 199 -0.10 -5.00 16.07
N MET A 200 0.00 -3.67 16.21
CA MET A 200 0.89 -3.00 17.15
C MET A 200 0.15 -2.45 18.39
N GLN A 201 -1.10 -2.88 18.62
CA GLN A 201 -2.00 -2.31 19.64
C GLN A 201 -2.23 -0.80 19.44
N MET A 202 -2.30 -0.36 18.18
CA MET A 202 -2.54 1.04 17.80
C MET A 202 -3.88 1.15 17.08
N GLU A 203 -4.58 2.26 17.28
CA GLU A 203 -5.78 2.57 16.49
C GLU A 203 -5.39 3.09 15.08
N SER A 204 -4.23 3.73 14.99
CA SER A 204 -3.70 4.30 13.75
C SER A 204 -2.20 4.12 13.62
N TRP A 205 -1.72 3.99 12.38
CA TRP A 205 -0.29 3.99 12.09
C TRP A 205 0.42 5.31 12.46
N GLN A 206 -0.32 6.38 12.74
CA GLN A 206 0.26 7.63 13.28
C GLN A 206 0.99 7.44 14.60
N GLU A 207 0.61 6.43 15.38
CA GLU A 207 1.17 6.18 16.70
C GLU A 207 2.48 5.40 16.66
N LEU A 208 2.95 4.99 15.47
CA LEU A 208 4.15 4.16 15.32
C LEU A 208 5.42 4.80 15.89
N ALA A 209 5.46 6.13 15.97
CA ALA A 209 6.58 6.84 16.58
C ALA A 209 6.62 6.71 18.12
N ASN A 210 5.48 6.45 18.77
CA ASN A 210 5.32 6.54 20.22
C ASN A 210 6.04 5.44 21.03
N PRO A 211 5.94 4.13 20.69
CA PRO A 211 6.50 3.08 21.55
C PRO A 211 8.02 3.02 21.46
N ARG A 212 8.76 3.20 22.56
CA ARG A 212 10.23 3.21 22.53
C ARG A 212 10.89 1.98 21.88
N ASP A 213 10.23 0.82 21.96
CA ASP A 213 10.71 -0.46 21.42
C ASP A 213 9.52 -1.30 20.91
N LEU A 214 9.48 -1.56 19.60
CA LEU A 214 8.42 -2.35 18.96
C LEU A 214 8.58 -3.86 19.25
N THR A 215 9.80 -4.34 19.49
CA THR A 215 10.03 -5.78 19.69
C THR A 215 9.38 -6.31 20.96
N LYS A 216 9.21 -5.44 21.96
CA LYS A 216 8.56 -5.78 23.23
C LYS A 216 7.06 -6.03 23.07
N ILE A 217 6.38 -5.39 22.12
CA ILE A 217 4.95 -5.57 21.88
C ILE A 217 4.64 -7.04 21.58
N PHE A 218 5.41 -7.64 20.67
CA PHE A 218 5.29 -9.03 20.23
C PHE A 218 5.66 -10.06 21.30
N SER A 219 6.27 -9.65 22.42
CA SER A 219 6.66 -10.55 23.51
C SER A 219 5.51 -10.88 24.46
N THR A 220 4.41 -10.14 24.40
CA THR A 220 3.27 -10.34 25.29
C THR A 220 2.52 -11.65 24.97
N PRO A 221 1.79 -12.22 25.94
CA PRO A 221 1.04 -13.47 25.74
C PRO A 221 -0.04 -13.39 24.65
N GLU A 222 -0.60 -12.21 24.38
CA GLU A 222 -1.59 -11.99 23.33
C GLU A 222 -1.08 -12.41 21.94
N TYR A 223 0.22 -12.26 21.71
CA TYR A 223 0.89 -12.61 20.45
C TYR A 223 1.40 -14.06 20.43
N ALA A 224 0.98 -14.93 21.35
CA ALA A 224 1.41 -16.33 21.35
C ALA A 224 1.11 -17.01 20.00
N GLY A 225 -0.12 -16.87 19.48
CA GLY A 225 -0.50 -17.40 18.17
C GLY A 225 0.30 -16.76 17.02
N TRP A 226 0.52 -15.44 17.07
CA TRP A 226 1.33 -14.73 16.09
C TRP A 226 2.78 -15.23 16.06
N ARG A 227 3.40 -15.45 17.23
CA ARG A 227 4.76 -16.01 17.32
C ARG A 227 4.83 -17.42 16.78
N SER A 228 3.87 -18.27 17.12
CA SER A 228 3.80 -19.63 16.56
C SER A 228 3.62 -19.63 15.03
N LEU A 229 2.84 -18.68 14.48
CA LEU A 229 2.75 -18.50 13.03
C LEU A 229 4.10 -18.13 12.42
N ARG A 230 4.83 -17.19 13.02
CA ARG A 230 6.16 -16.77 12.54
C ARG A 230 7.22 -17.86 12.63
N GLU A 231 7.09 -18.79 13.58
CA GLU A 231 7.98 -19.95 13.73
C GLU A 231 7.68 -21.06 12.71
N SER A 232 6.50 -21.04 12.07
CA SER A 232 6.13 -22.00 11.02
C SER A 232 6.98 -21.82 9.77
N ASP A 233 7.37 -22.93 9.12
CA ASP A 233 8.15 -22.90 7.89
C ASP A 233 7.38 -22.26 6.72
N ASP A 234 6.08 -22.53 6.63
CA ASP A 234 5.20 -22.01 5.58
C ASP A 234 5.05 -20.48 5.63
N SER A 235 5.32 -19.85 6.78
CA SER A 235 5.23 -18.39 6.93
C SER A 235 6.27 -17.61 6.12
N LYS A 236 7.25 -18.30 5.52
CA LYS A 236 8.19 -17.71 4.54
C LYS A 236 7.46 -17.17 3.32
N TYR A 237 6.32 -17.75 2.99
CA TYR A 237 5.49 -17.35 1.86
C TYR A 237 4.52 -16.20 2.20
N LEU A 238 4.57 -15.64 3.42
CA LEU A 238 3.73 -14.51 3.81
C LEU A 238 4.55 -13.20 3.81
N GLY A 239 4.06 -12.18 3.13
CA GLY A 239 4.60 -10.81 3.16
C GLY A 239 3.56 -9.83 3.69
N MET A 240 3.90 -9.07 4.72
CA MET A 240 2.99 -8.16 5.41
C MET A 240 3.42 -6.69 5.20
N CYS A 241 2.77 -5.99 4.28
CA CYS A 241 3.04 -4.60 3.91
C CYS A 241 2.43 -3.59 4.88
N MET A 242 3.19 -2.55 5.18
CA MET A 242 2.75 -1.37 5.94
C MET A 242 3.61 -0.16 5.59
N PRO A 243 3.19 1.07 5.94
CA PRO A 243 1.82 1.49 6.18
C PRO A 243 1.04 1.59 4.84
N ARG A 244 -0.21 2.04 4.85
CA ARG A 244 -0.94 2.35 3.62
C ARG A 244 -0.35 3.58 2.91
N PHE A 245 -0.63 3.72 1.61
CA PHE A 245 -0.23 4.89 0.82
C PHE A 245 -1.42 5.62 0.24
N LEU A 246 -1.22 6.89 -0.08
CA LEU A 246 -2.26 7.75 -0.60
C LEU A 246 -2.66 7.33 -2.02
N ALA A 247 -3.93 7.00 -2.23
CA ALA A 247 -4.43 6.48 -3.50
C ALA A 247 -4.70 7.59 -4.53
N ARG A 248 -5.08 8.78 -4.05
CA ARG A 248 -5.36 9.96 -4.89
C ARG A 248 -5.11 11.25 -4.10
N THR A 249 -4.91 12.35 -4.81
CA THR A 249 -4.98 13.67 -4.21
C THR A 249 -6.44 14.02 -3.85
N PRO A 250 -6.66 14.78 -2.76
CA PRO A 250 -7.97 15.34 -2.46
C PRO A 250 -8.48 16.23 -3.60
N TYR A 251 -9.79 16.19 -3.84
CA TYR A 251 -10.45 17.06 -4.81
C TYR A 251 -10.49 18.50 -4.30
N GLY A 252 -10.26 19.44 -5.19
CA GLY A 252 -10.25 20.87 -4.86
C GLY A 252 -9.79 21.68 -6.06
N ALA A 253 -10.17 22.96 -6.11
CA ALA A 253 -9.91 23.82 -7.26
C ALA A 253 -8.41 23.97 -7.57
N ASN A 254 -7.56 23.92 -6.54
CA ASN A 254 -6.11 24.07 -6.68
C ASN A 254 -5.36 22.75 -6.88
N THR A 255 -5.99 21.60 -6.60
CA THR A 255 -5.32 20.29 -6.57
C THR A 255 -5.82 19.38 -7.67
N ASN A 256 -7.09 18.99 -7.60
CA ASN A 256 -7.74 18.09 -8.53
C ASN A 256 -9.18 18.58 -8.76
N PRO A 257 -9.38 19.52 -9.70
CA PRO A 257 -10.67 20.15 -9.90
C PRO A 257 -11.69 19.18 -10.51
N VAL A 258 -12.95 19.34 -10.14
CA VAL A 258 -14.08 18.61 -10.71
C VAL A 258 -14.79 19.54 -11.71
N GLU A 259 -15.09 19.05 -12.92
CA GLU A 259 -15.69 19.90 -13.97
C GLU A 259 -17.19 20.19 -13.73
N GLU A 260 -17.88 19.33 -13.00
CA GLU A 260 -19.35 19.37 -12.87
C GLU A 260 -19.83 20.47 -11.92
N PHE A 261 -19.09 20.75 -10.84
CA PHE A 261 -19.38 21.79 -9.85
C PHE A 261 -18.12 22.13 -9.04
N ASP A 262 -18.13 23.29 -8.37
CA ASP A 262 -17.04 23.75 -7.50
C ASP A 262 -16.96 22.91 -6.21
N PHE A 263 -16.34 21.73 -6.31
CA PHE A 263 -16.17 20.79 -5.20
C PHE A 263 -14.87 21.02 -4.44
N GLU A 264 -14.97 21.20 -3.12
CA GLU A 264 -13.83 21.24 -2.20
C GLU A 264 -13.92 20.07 -1.21
N GLU A 265 -12.99 19.12 -1.33
CA GLU A 265 -12.95 17.99 -0.40
C GLU A 265 -12.40 18.43 0.95
N ASP A 266 -13.22 18.28 1.99
CA ASP A 266 -12.81 18.60 3.35
C ASP A 266 -11.83 17.55 3.84
N THR A 267 -10.54 17.83 3.67
CA THR A 267 -9.44 17.08 4.30
C THR A 267 -8.78 17.87 5.42
N ALA A 268 -9.45 18.92 5.91
CA ALA A 268 -8.90 19.86 6.85
C ALA A 268 -8.60 19.20 8.21
N GLY A 269 -7.38 19.40 8.69
CA GLY A 269 -6.90 18.96 10.00
C GLY A 269 -5.90 17.80 9.97
N ALA A 270 -5.47 17.39 11.16
CA ALA A 270 -4.60 16.24 11.36
C ALA A 270 -5.33 14.89 11.17
N ASP A 271 -6.61 14.87 10.78
CA ASP A 271 -7.40 13.65 10.66
C ASP A 271 -7.03 12.89 9.37
N HIS A 272 -6.32 11.77 9.53
CA HIS A 272 -5.92 10.91 8.42
C HIS A 272 -7.08 10.11 7.84
N SER A 273 -8.21 9.99 8.54
CA SER A 273 -9.34 9.16 8.08
C SER A 273 -10.01 9.71 6.81
N LYS A 274 -9.92 11.02 6.55
CA LYS A 274 -10.55 11.66 5.39
C LYS A 274 -9.84 11.40 4.07
N TYR A 275 -8.60 10.92 4.11
CA TYR A 275 -7.82 10.62 2.90
C TYR A 275 -8.13 9.21 2.38
N ALA A 276 -8.11 9.05 1.05
CA ALA A 276 -8.26 7.75 0.40
C ALA A 276 -6.93 6.96 0.45
N TRP A 277 -6.80 6.03 1.38
CA TRP A 277 -5.60 5.20 1.56
C TRP A 277 -5.71 3.86 0.86
N ALA A 278 -4.79 3.55 -0.05
CA ALA A 278 -4.64 2.24 -0.69
C ALA A 278 -3.69 1.32 0.10
N ASN A 279 -3.95 0.02 0.01
CA ASN A 279 -3.14 -1.01 0.64
C ASN A 279 -1.75 -1.10 -0.02
N ALA A 280 -0.68 -1.02 0.77
CA ALA A 280 0.70 -1.11 0.28
C ALA A 280 1.06 -2.46 -0.35
N ALA A 281 0.25 -3.50 -0.16
CA ALA A 281 0.38 -4.75 -0.90
C ALA A 281 0.34 -4.52 -2.42
N TYR A 282 -0.47 -3.57 -2.92
CA TYR A 282 -0.51 -3.21 -4.34
C TYR A 282 0.78 -2.54 -4.82
N ALA A 283 1.41 -1.72 -3.98
CA ALA A 283 2.69 -1.10 -4.30
C ALA A 283 3.82 -2.15 -4.38
N MET A 284 3.88 -3.08 -3.43
CA MET A 284 4.84 -4.20 -3.48
C MET A 284 4.59 -5.11 -4.69
N ALA A 285 3.32 -5.42 -5.00
CA ALA A 285 2.95 -6.18 -6.19
C ALA A 285 3.39 -5.51 -7.49
N THR A 286 3.26 -4.18 -7.57
CA THR A 286 3.75 -3.39 -8.71
C THR A 286 5.27 -3.52 -8.86
N ASN A 287 6.03 -3.52 -7.75
CA ASN A 287 7.48 -3.73 -7.79
C ASN A 287 7.84 -5.16 -8.22
N ILE A 288 7.11 -6.17 -7.77
CA ILE A 288 7.27 -7.57 -8.21
C ILE A 288 7.04 -7.68 -9.73
N ASN A 289 5.95 -7.10 -10.22
CA ASN A 289 5.60 -7.08 -11.64
C ASN A 289 6.68 -6.37 -12.47
N ARG A 290 7.14 -5.20 -12.03
CA ARG A 290 8.21 -4.44 -12.68
C ARG A 290 9.53 -5.22 -12.72
N SER A 291 9.92 -5.85 -11.61
CA SER A 291 11.12 -6.69 -11.55
C SER A 291 11.05 -7.83 -12.55
N TYR A 292 9.90 -8.51 -12.62
CA TYR A 292 9.69 -9.60 -13.58
C TYR A 292 9.71 -9.10 -15.02
N LYS A 293 9.08 -7.96 -15.33
CA LYS A 293 9.07 -7.40 -16.68
C LYS A 293 10.48 -7.03 -17.17
N LEU A 294 11.27 -6.39 -16.31
CA LEU A 294 12.61 -5.89 -16.68
C LEU A 294 13.67 -7.01 -16.72
N TYR A 295 13.59 -7.97 -15.82
CA TYR A 295 14.67 -8.95 -15.61
C TYR A 295 14.25 -10.41 -15.81
N GLY A 296 12.95 -10.70 -15.92
CA GLY A 296 12.39 -12.06 -15.96
C GLY A 296 12.24 -12.72 -14.58
N TRP A 297 12.60 -12.01 -13.50
CA TRP A 297 12.65 -12.54 -12.12
C TRP A 297 12.13 -11.53 -11.10
N GLY A 298 11.52 -12.02 -10.02
CA GLY A 298 11.09 -11.22 -8.86
C GLY A 298 12.21 -10.94 -7.84
N SER A 299 13.48 -10.88 -8.26
CA SER A 299 14.64 -10.76 -7.37
C SER A 299 14.97 -9.32 -6.94
N ARG A 300 14.51 -8.32 -7.68
CA ARG A 300 14.78 -6.88 -7.45
C ARG A 300 13.50 -6.11 -7.10
N ILE A 301 13.01 -6.34 -5.89
CA ILE A 301 11.75 -5.77 -5.38
C ILE A 301 11.93 -4.86 -4.17
N ARG A 302 13.19 -4.62 -3.77
CA ARG A 302 13.58 -3.89 -2.56
C ARG A 302 14.74 -2.95 -2.83
N GLY A 303 15.02 -2.07 -1.88
CA GLY A 303 16.04 -1.03 -1.91
C GLY A 303 15.67 0.13 -2.84
N ILE A 304 16.19 1.32 -2.53
CA ILE A 304 15.85 2.59 -3.17
C ILE A 304 16.18 2.55 -4.68
N GLU A 305 17.41 2.16 -5.03
CA GLU A 305 17.87 2.10 -6.42
C GLU A 305 17.79 0.68 -7.00
N SER A 306 17.37 -0.30 -6.21
CA SER A 306 17.39 -1.72 -6.57
C SER A 306 16.02 -2.32 -6.86
N GLY A 307 15.04 -1.50 -7.22
CA GLY A 307 13.72 -1.91 -7.68
C GLY A 307 12.62 -1.88 -6.62
N GLY A 308 12.93 -1.43 -5.40
CA GLY A 308 11.96 -1.22 -4.32
C GLY A 308 11.29 0.16 -4.33
N ALA A 309 11.65 1.04 -5.28
CA ALA A 309 11.12 2.39 -5.41
C ALA A 309 9.64 2.42 -5.84
N VAL A 310 8.86 3.22 -5.12
CA VAL A 310 7.48 3.58 -5.39
C VAL A 310 7.47 5.07 -5.69
N GLU A 311 7.30 5.39 -6.97
CA GLU A 311 7.46 6.74 -7.52
C GLU A 311 6.10 7.36 -7.82
N ASN A 312 6.06 8.69 -7.97
CA ASN A 312 4.87 9.47 -8.34
C ASN A 312 3.70 9.27 -7.37
N LEU A 313 3.97 9.21 -6.06
CA LEU A 313 2.90 9.15 -5.08
C LEU A 313 2.12 10.47 -5.04
N PRO A 314 0.79 10.45 -4.88
CA PRO A 314 -0.01 11.65 -4.73
C PRO A 314 0.51 12.54 -3.58
N LEU A 315 0.67 13.83 -3.88
CA LEU A 315 1.07 14.85 -2.90
C LEU A 315 -0.08 15.81 -2.62
N HIS A 316 -0.30 16.09 -1.34
CA HIS A 316 -1.21 17.13 -0.91
C HIS A 316 -0.45 18.13 -0.05
N THR A 317 -0.39 19.38 -0.49
CA THR A 317 0.23 20.49 0.25
C THR A 317 -0.84 21.41 0.79
N PHE A 318 -0.74 21.78 2.05
CA PHE A 318 -1.69 22.67 2.71
C PHE A 318 -0.95 23.80 3.45
N PRO A 319 -1.58 24.98 3.62
CA PRO A 319 -1.03 26.05 4.44
C PRO A 319 -0.90 25.59 5.90
N SER A 320 0.27 25.78 6.49
CA SER A 320 0.55 25.47 7.89
C SER A 320 0.19 26.64 8.80
N ASP A 321 -0.11 26.35 10.07
CA ASP A 321 -0.43 27.35 11.10
C ASP A 321 0.74 28.33 11.33
N ASP A 322 1.97 27.89 11.08
CA ASP A 322 3.20 28.70 11.19
C ASP A 322 3.45 29.62 9.97
N GLY A 323 2.51 29.69 9.02
CA GLY A 323 2.62 30.51 7.81
C GLY A 323 3.48 29.90 6.69
N GLY A 324 3.91 28.65 6.85
CA GLY A 324 4.59 27.86 5.83
C GLY A 324 3.63 27.03 4.97
N VAL A 325 4.19 26.27 4.03
CA VAL A 325 3.46 25.22 3.29
C VAL A 325 3.96 23.88 3.80
N ASP A 326 3.06 23.09 4.39
CA ASP A 326 3.37 21.73 4.81
C ASP A 326 2.84 20.72 3.79
N GLN A 327 3.55 19.61 3.65
CA GLN A 327 3.19 18.51 2.77
C GLN A 327 2.67 17.34 3.62
N LYS A 328 1.49 16.83 3.27
CA LYS A 328 1.00 15.57 3.82
C LYS A 328 1.91 14.42 3.38
N CYS A 329 2.29 13.57 4.32
CA CYS A 329 3.06 12.37 4.01
C CYS A 329 2.22 11.44 3.09
N PRO A 330 2.76 11.00 1.93
CA PRO A 330 2.06 10.09 1.02
C PRO A 330 1.92 8.68 1.57
N THR A 331 2.74 8.30 2.54
CA THR A 331 2.49 7.15 3.42
C THR A 331 1.83 7.64 4.69
N GLU A 332 1.06 6.81 5.38
CA GLU A 332 0.36 7.29 6.58
C GLU A 332 1.32 7.94 7.58
N ILE A 333 2.49 7.34 7.81
CA ILE A 333 3.52 7.88 8.68
C ILE A 333 4.90 7.84 8.01
N ALA A 334 5.77 8.78 8.38
CA ALA A 334 7.19 8.73 8.05
C ALA A 334 7.93 7.77 8.99
N ILE A 335 8.62 6.79 8.42
CA ILE A 335 9.36 5.76 9.18
C ILE A 335 10.86 6.11 9.15
N SER A 336 11.51 6.10 10.31
CA SER A 336 12.97 6.27 10.39
C SER A 336 13.70 4.95 10.13
N ASP A 337 14.96 4.99 9.69
CA ASP A 337 15.77 3.78 9.43
C ASP A 337 15.83 2.82 10.63
N ARG A 338 15.90 3.37 11.86
CA ARG A 338 15.85 2.55 13.07
C ARG A 338 14.53 1.79 13.19
N ARG A 339 13.41 2.46 12.91
CA ARG A 339 12.07 1.83 12.95
C ARG A 339 11.90 0.82 11.85
N GLU A 340 12.39 1.10 10.64
CA GLU A 340 12.38 0.12 9.57
C GLU A 340 13.14 -1.14 9.96
N ALA A 341 14.34 -1.03 10.54
CA ALA A 341 15.10 -2.19 10.97
C ALA A 341 14.35 -3.00 12.06
N GLU A 342 13.68 -2.33 13.01
CA GLU A 342 12.82 -2.96 14.03
C GLU A 342 11.63 -3.71 13.39
N LEU A 343 10.97 -3.11 12.40
CA LEU A 343 9.82 -3.69 11.67
C LEU A 343 10.24 -4.85 10.76
N SER A 344 11.35 -4.69 10.05
CA SER A 344 11.96 -5.72 9.20
C SER A 344 12.33 -6.96 10.03
N LYS A 345 12.90 -6.77 11.23
CA LYS A 345 13.13 -7.86 12.20
C LYS A 345 11.82 -8.49 12.71
N ALA A 346 10.74 -7.72 12.76
CA ALA A 346 9.41 -8.22 13.08
C ALA A 346 8.72 -8.96 11.91
N GLY A 347 9.34 -9.04 10.73
CA GLY A 347 8.80 -9.72 9.55
C GLY A 347 7.78 -8.87 8.78
N LEU A 348 7.87 -7.54 8.88
CA LEU A 348 7.00 -6.59 8.19
C LEU A 348 7.75 -5.90 7.04
N LEU A 349 7.04 -5.69 5.94
CA LEU A 349 7.48 -4.98 4.75
C LEU A 349 7.10 -3.51 4.88
N SER A 350 8.01 -2.68 5.40
CA SER A 350 7.74 -1.26 5.60
C SER A 350 8.10 -0.42 4.37
N MET A 351 7.15 0.37 3.89
CA MET A 351 7.36 1.38 2.89
C MET A 351 7.75 2.70 3.56
N ILE A 352 8.96 3.19 3.25
CA ILE A 352 9.48 4.44 3.80
C ILE A 352 9.30 5.55 2.79
N HIS A 353 8.68 6.65 3.20
CA HIS A 353 8.60 7.88 2.43
C HIS A 353 9.91 8.67 2.50
N ARG A 354 10.37 9.17 1.35
CA ARG A 354 11.46 10.15 1.29
C ARG A 354 10.92 11.54 1.58
N LYS A 355 11.34 12.10 2.70
CA LYS A 355 10.94 13.43 3.18
C LYS A 355 11.01 14.49 2.07
N ASN A 356 9.96 15.31 1.98
CA ASN A 356 9.81 16.42 1.01
C ASN A 356 9.85 15.99 -0.47
N SER A 357 9.39 14.78 -0.79
CA SER A 357 9.25 14.31 -2.17
C SER A 357 7.99 13.45 -2.34
N ASP A 358 7.69 13.04 -3.55
CA ASP A 358 6.65 12.07 -3.95
C ASP A 358 7.18 10.63 -4.04
N PHE A 359 8.35 10.38 -3.46
CA PHE A 359 9.06 9.12 -3.55
C PHE A 359 8.93 8.32 -2.25
N ALA A 360 8.69 7.03 -2.36
CA ALA A 360 8.84 6.07 -1.26
C ALA A 360 9.61 4.83 -1.73
N ALA A 361 10.08 4.01 -0.79
CA ALA A 361 10.73 2.75 -1.11
C ALA A 361 10.54 1.69 -0.04
N PHE A 362 10.51 0.43 -0.47
CA PHE A 362 10.71 -0.71 0.43
C PHE A 362 12.21 -0.96 0.57
N ILE A 363 12.78 -0.73 1.75
CA ILE A 363 14.20 -0.94 2.00
C ILE A 363 14.51 -2.44 2.11
N GLY A 364 13.77 -3.12 2.98
CA GLY A 364 13.75 -4.57 3.15
C GLY A 364 12.68 -5.30 2.34
N ALA A 365 12.89 -6.60 2.12
CA ALA A 365 11.82 -7.52 1.71
C ALA A 365 11.85 -8.82 2.52
N GLN A 366 11.57 -8.70 3.83
CA GLN A 366 11.46 -9.84 4.74
C GLN A 366 10.06 -10.47 4.66
N SER A 367 10.00 -11.79 4.74
CA SER A 367 8.75 -12.50 4.99
C SER A 367 8.36 -12.41 6.48
N LEU A 368 7.17 -12.89 6.81
CA LEU A 368 6.69 -12.95 8.18
C LEU A 368 7.51 -13.95 9.04
N ASN A 369 8.14 -14.94 8.41
CA ASN A 369 8.91 -15.97 9.08
C ASN A 369 10.02 -15.38 9.96
N LYS A 370 10.17 -15.94 11.16
CA LYS A 370 11.32 -15.68 12.01
C LYS A 370 12.35 -16.80 11.74
N PRO A 371 13.48 -16.51 11.09
CA PRO A 371 14.49 -17.52 10.82
C PRO A 371 15.04 -18.09 12.13
N ALA A 372 15.15 -19.41 12.21
CA ALA A 372 15.74 -20.09 13.35
C ALA A 372 17.26 -19.87 13.39
N GLU A 373 17.79 -19.70 14.60
CA GLU A 373 19.23 -19.67 14.86
C GLU A 373 19.72 -21.10 15.12
N TYR A 374 20.78 -21.48 14.44
CA TYR A 374 21.42 -22.80 14.56
C TYR A 374 22.85 -22.62 15.07
N ASP A 375 23.41 -23.69 15.66
CA ASP A 375 24.80 -23.69 16.11
C ASP A 375 25.78 -23.52 14.95
N ASP A 376 25.45 -24.06 13.78
CA ASP A 376 26.21 -23.90 12.55
C ASP A 376 25.90 -22.52 11.90
N PRO A 377 26.92 -21.66 11.70
CA PRO A 377 26.75 -20.39 11.02
C PRO A 377 26.19 -20.52 9.60
N ASP A 378 26.54 -21.59 8.87
CA ASP A 378 26.07 -21.80 7.50
C ASP A 378 24.59 -22.18 7.47
N ALA A 379 24.15 -23.06 8.37
CA ALA A 379 22.72 -23.35 8.57
C ALA A 379 21.92 -22.09 8.95
N THR A 380 22.46 -21.24 9.82
CA THR A 380 21.85 -19.95 10.18
C THR A 380 21.78 -19.00 8.98
N ALA A 381 22.83 -18.93 8.16
CA ALA A 381 22.82 -18.14 6.93
C ALA A 381 21.74 -18.63 5.95
N ASN A 382 21.61 -19.94 5.77
CA ASN A 382 20.58 -20.54 4.91
C ASN A 382 19.16 -20.25 5.41
N ALA A 383 18.92 -20.35 6.72
CA ALA A 383 17.63 -20.00 7.32
C ALA A 383 17.27 -18.52 7.07
N ASN A 384 18.24 -17.62 7.22
CA ASN A 384 18.05 -16.19 6.95
C ASN A 384 17.79 -15.89 5.47
N LEU A 385 18.39 -16.62 4.53
CA LEU A 385 18.11 -16.47 3.11
C LEU A 385 16.68 -16.91 2.78
N ALA A 386 16.22 -18.02 3.36
CA ALA A 386 14.88 -18.56 3.12
C ALA A 386 13.75 -17.64 3.63
N ALA A 387 14.02 -16.83 4.67
CA ALA A 387 13.06 -15.87 5.22
C ALA A 387 12.93 -14.57 4.39
N ARG A 388 13.70 -14.41 3.31
CA ARG A 388 13.68 -13.20 2.47
C ARG A 388 12.96 -13.47 1.15
N LEU A 389 11.96 -12.64 0.86
CA LEU A 389 11.12 -12.79 -0.33
C LEU A 389 11.88 -12.75 -1.66
N PRO A 390 12.91 -11.89 -1.87
CA PRO A 390 13.64 -11.85 -3.15
C PRO A 390 14.26 -13.20 -3.56
N TYR A 391 14.83 -13.93 -2.58
CA TYR A 391 15.41 -15.25 -2.82
C TYR A 391 14.33 -16.33 -2.96
N LEU A 392 13.24 -16.20 -2.20
CA LEU A 392 12.09 -17.08 -2.30
C LEU A 392 11.43 -16.97 -3.68
N PHE A 393 11.26 -15.76 -4.23
CA PHE A 393 10.74 -15.57 -5.59
C PHE A 393 11.60 -16.25 -6.66
N ALA A 394 12.93 -16.21 -6.52
CA ALA A 394 13.81 -16.95 -7.42
C ALA A 394 13.58 -18.47 -7.32
N CYS A 395 13.56 -19.01 -6.09
CA CYS A 395 13.31 -20.45 -5.86
C CYS A 395 11.95 -20.90 -6.37
N ASN A 396 10.91 -20.11 -6.13
CA ASN A 396 9.54 -20.38 -6.56
C ASN A 396 9.43 -20.44 -8.08
N ARG A 397 10.10 -19.51 -8.78
CA ARG A 397 10.13 -19.51 -10.24
C ARG A 397 10.85 -20.74 -10.79
N PHE A 398 11.93 -21.19 -10.14
CA PHE A 398 12.56 -22.47 -10.50
C PHE A 398 11.63 -23.66 -10.24
N ALA A 399 10.85 -23.65 -9.16
CA ALA A 399 9.85 -24.70 -8.91
C ALA A 399 8.76 -24.72 -9.99
N HIS A 400 8.29 -23.55 -10.46
CA HIS A 400 7.35 -23.44 -11.58
C HIS A 400 7.94 -23.99 -12.88
N TYR A 401 9.17 -23.59 -13.23
CA TYR A 401 9.82 -24.10 -14.43
C TYR A 401 10.07 -25.61 -14.35
N LEU A 402 10.59 -26.09 -13.21
CA LEU A 402 10.90 -27.50 -13.03
C LEU A 402 9.65 -28.36 -13.14
N LYS A 403 8.53 -27.91 -12.56
CA LYS A 403 7.23 -28.58 -12.66
C LYS A 403 6.81 -28.76 -14.12
N CYS A 404 6.91 -27.73 -14.96
CA CYS A 404 6.54 -27.81 -16.37
C CYS A 404 7.51 -28.69 -17.17
N ILE A 405 8.82 -28.42 -17.09
CA ILE A 405 9.81 -29.11 -17.94
C ILE A 405 9.94 -30.59 -17.59
N VAL A 406 9.85 -30.96 -16.30
CA VAL A 406 9.96 -32.37 -15.88
C VAL A 406 8.70 -33.11 -16.29
N ARG A 407 7.52 -32.50 -16.14
CA ARG A 407 6.24 -33.07 -16.58
C ARG A 407 6.24 -33.40 -18.07
N ASP A 408 6.79 -32.53 -18.91
CA ASP A 408 6.92 -32.77 -20.36
C ASP A 408 7.92 -33.88 -20.70
N LYS A 409 8.82 -34.23 -19.78
CA LYS A 409 9.81 -35.31 -19.94
C LYS A 409 9.38 -36.64 -19.36
N VAL A 410 8.26 -36.71 -18.63
CA VAL A 410 7.72 -37.97 -18.12
C VAL A 410 7.38 -38.88 -19.31
N GLY A 411 7.86 -40.13 -19.27
CA GLY A 411 7.71 -41.10 -20.35
C GLY A 411 8.86 -41.15 -21.36
N SER A 412 9.86 -40.27 -21.24
CA SER A 412 11.10 -40.39 -22.00
C SER A 412 12.07 -41.41 -21.39
N PHE A 413 12.84 -42.11 -22.24
CA PHE A 413 13.88 -43.05 -21.78
C PHE A 413 15.06 -42.26 -21.21
N LYS A 414 15.12 -42.15 -19.88
CA LYS A 414 16.15 -41.42 -19.14
C LYS A 414 16.63 -42.22 -17.93
N GLU A 415 17.92 -42.52 -17.91
CA GLU A 415 18.59 -43.06 -16.73
C GLU A 415 18.97 -41.94 -15.75
N ARG A 416 19.32 -42.31 -14.51
CA ARG A 416 19.75 -41.38 -13.45
C ARG A 416 20.80 -40.37 -13.93
N GLU A 417 21.83 -40.85 -14.63
CA GLU A 417 22.93 -40.02 -15.13
C GLU A 417 22.50 -39.05 -16.23
N ASP A 418 21.56 -39.46 -17.07
CA ASP A 418 21.00 -38.59 -18.09
C ASP A 418 20.14 -37.48 -17.47
N MET A 419 19.37 -37.81 -16.44
CA MET A 419 18.58 -36.84 -15.68
C MET A 419 19.48 -35.83 -14.98
N GLN A 420 20.54 -36.28 -14.29
CA GLN A 420 21.49 -35.40 -13.63
C GLN A 420 22.21 -34.47 -14.62
N ARG A 421 22.69 -35.00 -15.76
CA ARG A 421 23.32 -34.18 -16.81
C ARG A 421 22.36 -33.17 -17.41
N TRP A 422 21.11 -33.57 -17.66
CA TRP A 422 20.10 -32.69 -18.23
C TRP A 422 19.73 -31.55 -17.28
N LEU A 423 19.44 -31.86 -16.01
CA LEU A 423 19.08 -30.85 -15.00
C LEU A 423 20.23 -29.89 -14.71
N ASN A 424 21.47 -30.39 -14.59
CA ASN A 424 22.64 -29.53 -14.44
C ASN A 424 22.84 -28.63 -15.68
N LYS A 425 22.71 -29.16 -16.89
CA LYS A 425 22.81 -28.34 -18.11
C LYS A 425 21.71 -27.27 -18.17
N TRP A 426 20.49 -27.61 -17.75
CA TRP A 426 19.38 -26.67 -17.74
C TRP A 426 19.58 -25.54 -16.72
N ILE A 427 19.93 -25.86 -15.47
CA ILE A 427 20.08 -24.84 -14.41
C ILE A 427 21.25 -23.90 -14.68
N MET A 428 22.33 -24.38 -15.31
CA MET A 428 23.50 -23.58 -15.64
C MET A 428 23.22 -22.44 -16.62
N ASN A 429 22.11 -22.47 -17.36
CA ASN A 429 21.70 -21.32 -18.20
C ASN A 429 21.33 -20.08 -17.37
N TYR A 430 20.95 -20.29 -16.11
CA TYR A 430 20.54 -19.25 -15.16
C TYR A 430 21.64 -18.89 -14.16
N VAL A 431 22.81 -19.53 -14.27
CA VAL A 431 23.99 -19.24 -13.46
C VAL A 431 24.87 -18.22 -14.20
N ASP A 432 25.32 -17.22 -13.46
CA ASP A 432 26.35 -16.30 -13.91
C ASP A 432 27.74 -16.94 -13.77
N GLY A 433 28.46 -17.05 -14.89
CA GLY A 433 29.77 -17.71 -14.93
C GLY A 433 30.90 -16.88 -14.30
N ASP A 434 30.76 -15.55 -14.24
CA ASP A 434 31.71 -14.66 -13.57
C ASP A 434 30.97 -13.62 -12.71
N PRO A 435 30.43 -14.05 -11.55
CA PRO A 435 29.64 -13.19 -10.68
C PRO A 435 30.45 -12.03 -10.08
N ALA A 436 31.78 -12.08 -10.11
CA ALA A 436 32.62 -11.02 -9.57
C ALA A 436 32.61 -9.78 -10.49
N ASN A 437 32.69 -9.98 -11.80
CA ASN A 437 32.83 -8.90 -12.78
C ASN A 437 31.51 -8.54 -13.49
N SER A 438 30.49 -9.38 -13.40
CA SER A 438 29.20 -9.13 -14.04
C SER A 438 28.47 -7.89 -13.52
N SER A 439 27.81 -7.20 -14.44
CA SER A 439 26.97 -6.03 -14.16
C SER A 439 25.77 -6.38 -13.28
N GLU A 440 25.18 -5.40 -12.60
CA GLU A 440 23.97 -5.61 -11.79
C GLU A 440 22.80 -6.15 -12.61
N THR A 441 22.63 -5.68 -13.85
CA THR A 441 21.57 -6.14 -14.74
C THR A 441 21.74 -7.62 -15.07
N THR A 442 22.97 -8.07 -15.34
CA THR A 442 23.26 -9.49 -15.59
C THR A 442 22.94 -10.36 -14.37
N LYS A 443 23.32 -9.90 -13.17
CA LYS A 443 23.02 -10.57 -11.89
C LYS A 443 21.51 -10.63 -11.59
N ALA A 444 20.74 -9.68 -12.11
CA ALA A 444 19.28 -9.69 -11.99
C ALA A 444 18.61 -10.67 -12.95
N GLN A 445 19.11 -10.76 -14.19
CA GLN A 445 18.61 -11.69 -15.23
C GLN A 445 19.05 -13.14 -15.00
N LYS A 446 20.20 -13.34 -14.34
CA LYS A 446 20.72 -14.63 -13.91
C LYS A 446 20.81 -14.64 -12.39
N PRO A 447 19.75 -15.08 -11.68
CA PRO A 447 19.65 -14.88 -10.23
C PRO A 447 20.63 -15.73 -9.42
N LEU A 448 21.31 -16.70 -10.04
CA LEU A 448 22.17 -17.67 -9.37
C LEU A 448 23.66 -17.37 -9.62
N ALA A 449 24.43 -17.31 -8.53
CA ALA A 449 25.88 -17.28 -8.58
C ALA A 449 26.49 -18.69 -8.76
N ALA A 450 25.82 -19.73 -8.26
CA ALA A 450 26.19 -21.12 -8.46
C ALA A 450 24.97 -22.03 -8.30
N ALA A 451 25.01 -23.21 -8.94
CA ALA A 451 23.99 -24.23 -8.77
C ALA A 451 24.60 -25.63 -8.84
N GLU A 452 24.04 -26.56 -8.08
CA GLU A 452 24.40 -27.98 -8.12
C GLU A 452 23.13 -28.83 -8.02
N VAL A 453 23.06 -29.88 -8.84
CA VAL A 453 21.93 -30.83 -8.82
C VAL A 453 22.44 -32.25 -8.59
N ILE A 454 21.95 -32.87 -7.52
CA ILE A 454 22.21 -34.26 -7.16
C ILE A 454 20.94 -35.06 -7.41
N VAL A 455 21.04 -36.14 -8.20
CA VAL A 455 19.92 -37.04 -8.50
C VAL A 455 20.19 -38.43 -7.96
N GLU A 456 19.27 -38.90 -7.14
CA GLU A 456 19.28 -40.21 -6.48
C GLU A 456 18.11 -41.04 -7.03
N GLU A 457 18.32 -42.34 -7.20
CA GLU A 457 17.25 -43.27 -7.60
C GLU A 457 16.48 -43.73 -6.37
N VAL A 458 15.16 -43.87 -6.49
CA VAL A 458 14.32 -44.37 -5.40
C VAL A 458 14.42 -45.89 -5.36
N GLU A 459 15.04 -46.42 -4.30
CA GLU A 459 15.18 -47.86 -4.11
C GLU A 459 13.81 -48.55 -4.13
N GLY A 460 13.72 -49.64 -4.91
CA GLY A 460 12.49 -50.42 -5.04
C GLY A 460 11.44 -49.84 -6.00
N ASN A 461 11.70 -48.69 -6.65
CA ASN A 461 10.77 -48.11 -7.62
C ASN A 461 11.49 -47.58 -8.88
N PRO A 462 11.76 -48.47 -9.87
CA PRO A 462 12.47 -48.09 -11.10
C PRO A 462 11.76 -46.95 -11.85
N GLY A 463 12.56 -45.97 -12.30
CA GLY A 463 12.05 -44.78 -13.02
C GLY A 463 11.61 -43.64 -12.12
N TYR A 464 11.63 -43.81 -10.79
CA TYR A 464 11.45 -42.72 -9.84
C TYR A 464 12.80 -42.21 -9.34
N TYR A 465 12.98 -40.89 -9.38
CA TYR A 465 14.20 -40.23 -8.94
C TYR A 465 13.86 -39.13 -7.93
N THR A 466 14.69 -38.99 -6.90
CA THR A 466 14.71 -37.81 -6.04
C THR A 466 15.83 -36.89 -6.51
N SER A 467 15.56 -35.58 -6.50
CA SER A 467 16.58 -34.59 -6.89
C SER A 467 16.69 -33.51 -5.83
N LYS A 468 17.92 -33.13 -5.51
CA LYS A 468 18.25 -32.04 -4.58
C LYS A 468 18.93 -30.95 -5.39
N PHE A 469 18.32 -29.77 -5.41
CA PHE A 469 18.84 -28.58 -6.06
C PHE A 469 19.45 -27.65 -5.02
N PHE A 470 20.76 -27.44 -5.10
CA PHE A 470 21.46 -26.44 -4.30
C PHE A 470 21.61 -25.18 -5.14
N LEU A 471 20.90 -24.13 -4.77
CA LEU A 471 20.83 -22.87 -5.52
C LEU A 471 21.47 -21.77 -4.68
N ARG A 472 22.61 -21.22 -5.13
CA ARG A 472 23.29 -20.11 -4.45
C ARG A 472 22.94 -18.80 -5.15
N PRO A 473 22.15 -17.90 -4.53
CA PRO A 473 21.82 -16.61 -5.12
C PRO A 473 22.99 -15.62 -5.03
N HIS A 474 22.91 -14.52 -5.77
CA HIS A 474 23.76 -13.35 -5.53
C HIS A 474 23.34 -12.64 -4.25
N TYR A 475 24.29 -12.36 -3.36
CA TYR A 475 23.99 -11.63 -2.13
C TYR A 475 23.69 -10.15 -2.40
N GLN A 476 22.62 -9.66 -1.78
CA GLN A 476 22.25 -8.25 -1.73
C GLN A 476 22.73 -7.61 -0.42
N LEU A 477 23.05 -6.31 -0.46
CA LEU A 477 23.47 -5.55 0.72
C LEU A 477 22.29 -5.38 1.68
N GLU A 478 22.44 -5.85 2.92
CA GLU A 478 21.41 -5.74 3.97
C GLU A 478 21.68 -4.61 4.95
N GLY A 479 22.95 -4.34 5.26
CA GLY A 479 23.33 -3.34 6.23
C GLY A 479 24.85 -3.25 6.32
N LEU A 480 25.33 -2.07 6.73
CA LEU A 480 26.75 -1.79 6.89
C LEU A 480 26.95 -1.02 8.19
N THR A 481 27.71 -1.59 9.12
CA THR A 481 28.14 -0.89 10.33
C THR A 481 29.48 -0.22 10.07
N VAL A 482 29.47 1.11 9.92
CA VAL A 482 30.68 1.89 9.68
C VAL A 482 31.23 2.40 11.00
N SER A 483 32.46 2.03 11.34
CA SER A 483 33.21 2.64 12.44
C SER A 483 34.31 3.54 11.88
N LEU A 484 34.14 4.85 12.04
CA LEU A 484 35.15 5.84 11.63
C LEU A 484 36.17 6.01 12.76
N ARG A 485 37.45 5.80 12.44
CA ARG A 485 38.56 6.00 13.38
C ARG A 485 39.53 7.01 12.82
N LEU A 486 39.76 8.09 13.58
CA LEU A 486 40.76 9.08 13.26
C LEU A 486 42.14 8.52 13.64
N VAL A 487 43.00 8.34 12.65
CA VAL A 487 44.34 7.75 12.81
C VAL A 487 45.39 8.64 12.18
N SER A 488 46.49 8.87 12.90
CA SER A 488 47.61 9.71 12.43
C SER A 488 48.43 9.05 11.31
N LYS A 489 48.43 7.71 11.24
CA LYS A 489 49.01 6.93 10.14
C LYS A 489 48.12 5.70 9.92
N LEU A 490 47.77 5.45 8.66
CA LEU A 490 46.90 4.33 8.28
C LEU A 490 47.48 3.00 8.80
N PRO A 491 46.66 2.12 9.41
CA PRO A 491 47.12 0.83 9.92
C PRO A 491 47.79 -0.04 8.86
N THR A 492 47.27 -0.01 7.62
CA THR A 492 47.84 -0.71 6.46
C THR A 492 49.25 -0.22 6.12
N ALA A 493 49.56 1.06 6.37
CA ALA A 493 50.89 1.63 6.18
C ALA A 493 51.83 1.45 7.40
N LYS A 494 51.34 0.92 8.53
CA LYS A 494 52.15 0.58 9.72
C LYS A 494 52.66 -0.86 9.70
N GLY A 495 51.94 -1.78 9.08
CA GLY A 495 52.35 -3.19 8.97
C GLY A 495 53.34 -3.50 7.84
N ALA A 496 53.73 -2.50 7.04
CA ALA A 496 54.63 -2.63 5.90
C ALA A 496 56.04 -2.05 6.18
N GLY A 497 56.43 -1.91 7.45
CA GLY A 497 57.71 -1.32 7.89
C GLY A 497 58.51 -2.23 8.78
#